data_AF-A0A524K6R2-F1
#
_entry.id   AF-A0A524K6R2-F1
#
_cell.length_a   1.000
_cell.length_b   1.000
_cell.length_c   1.000
_cell.angle_alpha   90.00
_cell.angle_beta   90.00
_cell.angle_gamma   90.00
#
_symmetry.space_group_name_H-M   'P 1'
#
loop_
_entity.id
_entity.type
_entity.pdbx_description
1 polymer ?
#
loop_
_entity_poly.entity_id
_entity_poly.type
_entity_poly.pdbx_seq_one_letter_code
_entity_poly.pdbx_strand_id
1 'polypeptide(L)'
;MEDMRRLGVDIDDAAAILDRLRDEGQKGLGEPITVDGQWVATTGDARGVLPCPWNDGVFHKNSIRIQDTAGADVAVFSDLSIHLLRTHRFCQGRGSPFRLSPEILAKLVAAE
;
A
#
# COMPACT_ATOMS: atom_id res chain seq x y z
N MET A 1 -2.67 11.66 -11.56
CA MET A 1 -4.10 11.95 -11.33
C MET A 1 -4.92 11.64 -12.58
N GLU A 2 -4.55 12.14 -13.77
CA GLU A 2 -5.27 11.80 -15.01
C GLU A 2 -5.27 10.29 -15.30
N ASP A 3 -4.17 9.58 -15.02
CA ASP A 3 -4.09 8.12 -15.20
C ASP A 3 -4.99 7.33 -14.25
N MET A 4 -5.12 7.74 -12.98
CA MET A 4 -6.08 7.11 -12.05
C MET A 4 -7.51 7.33 -12.51
N ARG A 5 -7.83 8.54 -13.00
CA ARG A 5 -9.15 8.85 -13.55
C ARG A 5 -9.46 8.02 -14.80
N ARG A 6 -8.47 7.79 -15.68
CA ARG A 6 -8.62 6.92 -16.86
C ARG A 6 -8.89 5.47 -16.48
N LEU A 7 -8.28 5.00 -15.40
CA LEU A 7 -8.46 3.64 -14.87
C LEU A 7 -9.71 3.50 -13.97
N GLY A 8 -10.46 4.59 -13.74
CA GLY A 8 -11.64 4.58 -12.88
C GLY A 8 -11.34 4.36 -11.41
N VAL A 9 -10.10 4.62 -10.97
CA VAL A 9 -9.66 4.38 -9.59
C VAL A 9 -9.87 5.64 -8.77
N ASP A 10 -10.73 5.55 -7.77
CA ASP A 10 -10.80 6.56 -6.72
C ASP A 10 -9.64 6.38 -5.73
N ILE A 11 -9.10 7.52 -5.25
CA ILE A 11 -7.93 7.51 -4.37
C ILE A 11 -8.30 7.11 -2.94
N ASP A 12 -9.52 7.41 -2.50
CA ASP A 12 -9.99 7.01 -1.19
C ASP A 12 -10.19 5.49 -1.14
N ASP A 13 -10.82 4.91 -2.17
CA ASP A 13 -10.93 3.46 -2.35
C ASP A 13 -9.53 2.80 -2.41
N ALA A 14 -8.61 3.37 -3.20
CA ALA A 14 -7.24 2.89 -3.28
C ALA A 14 -6.50 2.97 -1.94
N ALA A 15 -6.76 3.99 -1.13
CA ALA A 15 -6.17 4.08 0.20
C ALA A 15 -6.85 3.11 1.19
N ALA A 16 -8.16 2.89 1.06
CA ALA A 16 -8.92 1.97 1.91
C ALA A 16 -8.48 0.51 1.72
N ILE A 17 -8.28 0.06 0.48
CA ILE A 17 -7.77 -1.30 0.22
C ILE A 17 -6.36 -1.49 0.80
N LEU A 18 -5.49 -0.48 0.71
CA LEU A 18 -4.15 -0.54 1.30
C LEU A 18 -4.20 -0.59 2.84
N ASP A 19 -5.13 0.16 3.45
CA ASP A 19 -5.36 0.18 4.89
C ASP A 19 -5.81 -1.20 5.41
N ARG A 20 -6.72 -1.85 4.67
CA ARG A 20 -7.19 -3.21 4.95
C ARG A 20 -6.08 -4.25 4.78
N LEU A 21 -5.35 -4.22 3.66
CA LEU A 21 -4.22 -5.12 3.42
C LEU A 21 -3.14 -4.98 4.51
N ARG A 22 -2.90 -3.76 5.00
CA ARG A 22 -2.02 -3.50 6.14
C ARG A 22 -2.58 -4.09 7.43
N ASP A 23 -3.86 -3.88 7.74
CA ASP A 23 -4.48 -4.40 8.97
C ASP A 23 -4.44 -5.93 9.02
N GLU A 24 -4.90 -6.59 7.96
CA GLU A 24 -4.87 -8.05 7.85
C GLU A 24 -3.43 -8.59 7.86
N GLY A 25 -2.52 -7.95 7.12
CA GLY A 25 -1.11 -8.32 7.10
C GLY A 25 -0.41 -8.16 8.45
N GLN A 26 -0.85 -7.23 9.31
CA GLN A 26 -0.28 -7.05 10.65
C GLN A 26 -0.68 -8.19 11.59
N LYS A 27 -1.84 -8.83 11.39
CA LYS A 27 -2.27 -10.00 12.16
C LYS A 27 -1.32 -11.19 11.98
N GLY A 28 -0.60 -11.23 10.87
CA GLY A 28 0.43 -12.24 10.59
C GLY A 28 1.74 -12.08 11.36
N LEU A 29 1.96 -10.95 12.03
CA LEU A 29 3.15 -10.69 12.86
C LEU A 29 4.49 -11.00 12.16
N GLY A 30 4.58 -10.79 10.84
CA GLY A 30 5.76 -11.09 10.03
C GLY A 30 5.65 -12.31 9.12
N GLU A 31 4.65 -13.16 9.36
CA GLU A 31 4.36 -14.29 8.48
C GLU A 31 3.46 -13.86 7.30
N PRO A 32 3.61 -14.49 6.12
CA PRO A 32 2.75 -14.24 4.97
C PRO A 32 1.32 -14.72 5.27
N ILE A 33 0.35 -13.81 5.21
CA ILE A 33 -1.08 -14.10 5.43
C ILE A 33 -1.86 -13.87 4.14
N THR A 34 -2.75 -14.82 3.82
CA THR A 34 -3.67 -14.67 2.70
C THR A 34 -4.82 -13.72 3.07
N VAL A 35 -5.01 -12.68 2.26
CA VAL A 35 -6.07 -11.67 2.40
C VAL A 35 -7.01 -11.78 1.20
N ASP A 36 -8.31 -11.86 1.47
CA ASP A 36 -9.39 -11.98 0.48
C ASP A 36 -9.21 -13.15 -0.53
N GLY A 37 -8.41 -14.16 -0.20
CA GLY A 37 -8.15 -15.33 -1.04
C GLY A 37 -7.36 -15.04 -2.32
N GLN A 38 -6.92 -13.80 -2.54
CA GLN A 38 -6.24 -13.35 -3.77
C GLN A 38 -4.88 -12.71 -3.52
N TRP A 39 -4.68 -12.17 -2.32
CA TRP A 39 -3.45 -11.47 -1.95
C TRP A 39 -2.74 -12.20 -0.83
N VAL A 40 -1.42 -12.13 -0.81
CA VAL A 40 -0.57 -12.55 0.29
C VAL A 40 0.13 -11.31 0.83
N ALA A 41 -0.23 -10.92 2.05
CA ALA A 41 0.32 -9.76 2.73
C ALA A 41 1.36 -10.20 3.77
N THR A 42 2.54 -9.59 3.68
CA THR A 42 3.65 -9.82 4.63
C THR A 42 4.10 -8.49 5.20
N THR A 43 3.98 -8.33 6.53
CA THR A 43 4.35 -7.08 7.23
C THR A 43 5.71 -7.20 7.88
N GLY A 44 6.64 -6.29 7.55
CA GLY A 44 7.96 -6.26 8.18
C GLY A 44 7.96 -5.64 9.58
N ASP A 45 8.73 -6.24 10.51
CA ASP A 45 8.99 -5.74 11.89
C ASP A 45 10.06 -4.63 11.92
N ALA A 46 9.98 -3.67 11.01
CA ALA A 46 10.88 -2.52 11.09
C ALA A 46 10.38 -1.57 12.20
N ARG A 47 11.19 -1.40 13.24
CA ARG A 47 10.87 -0.53 14.38
C ARG A 47 11.23 0.93 14.10
N GLY A 48 10.40 1.85 14.60
CA GLY A 48 10.60 3.29 14.52
C GLY A 48 9.47 4.03 13.80
N VAL A 49 9.62 5.33 13.68
CA VAL A 49 8.66 6.21 13.00
C VAL A 49 9.36 7.06 11.93
N LEU A 50 8.63 7.37 10.88
CA LEU A 50 9.02 8.27 9.81
C LEU A 50 8.14 9.53 9.87
N PRO A 51 8.72 10.73 9.96
CA PRO A 51 7.96 11.95 9.81
C PRO A 51 7.50 12.12 8.35
N CYS A 52 6.29 12.63 8.16
CA CYS A 52 5.83 13.03 6.84
C CYS A 52 6.68 14.20 6.33
N PRO A 53 7.16 14.18 5.07
CA PRO A 53 7.93 15.27 4.50
C PRO A 53 7.17 16.60 4.40
N TRP A 54 5.83 16.57 4.45
CA TRP A 54 4.97 17.75 4.57
C TRP A 54 4.71 18.20 6.01
N ASN A 55 5.34 17.54 6.99
CA ASN A 55 5.24 17.84 8.42
C ASN A 55 3.82 17.69 9.00
N ASP A 56 3.02 16.80 8.41
CA ASP A 56 1.61 16.54 8.77
C ASP A 56 1.42 15.44 9.83
N GLY A 57 2.49 14.70 10.15
CA GLY A 57 2.42 13.62 11.14
C GLY A 57 3.65 12.73 11.18
N VAL A 58 3.61 11.72 12.05
CA VAL A 58 4.61 10.65 12.16
C VAL A 58 3.92 9.31 11.94
N PHE A 59 4.53 8.46 11.12
CA PHE A 59 3.96 7.18 10.69
C PHE A 59 4.93 6.05 11.00
N HIS A 60 4.44 4.83 11.18
CA HIS A 60 5.32 3.71 11.47
C HIS A 60 6.29 3.44 10.30
N LYS A 61 7.55 3.16 10.62
CA LYS A 61 8.55 2.70 9.65
C LYS A 61 8.31 1.21 9.33
N ASN A 62 7.11 0.85 8.93
CA ASN A 62 6.78 -0.50 8.51
C ASN A 62 6.92 -0.66 7.00
N SER A 63 6.96 -1.91 6.54
CA SER A 63 6.97 -2.24 5.12
C SER A 63 6.08 -3.45 4.90
N ILE A 64 4.97 -3.23 4.21
CA ILE A 64 3.98 -4.23 3.85
C ILE A 64 4.23 -4.62 2.41
N ARG A 65 4.50 -5.90 2.19
CA ARG A 65 4.69 -6.49 0.87
C ARG A 65 3.45 -7.27 0.50
N ILE A 66 2.91 -7.00 -0.69
CA ILE A 66 1.77 -7.69 -1.26
C ILE A 66 2.23 -8.51 -2.45
N GLN A 67 1.91 -9.79 -2.41
CA GLN A 67 2.10 -10.73 -3.50
C GLN A 67 0.74 -11.28 -3.94
N ASP A 68 0.63 -11.78 -5.16
CA ASP A 68 -0.51 -12.61 -5.56
C ASP A 68 -0.36 -14.05 -5.06
N THR A 69 -1.42 -14.86 -5.24
CA THR A 69 -1.43 -16.27 -4.82
C THR A 69 -0.44 -17.16 -5.57
N ALA A 70 0.08 -16.73 -6.73
CA ALA A 70 1.18 -17.40 -7.43
C ALA A 70 2.56 -16.95 -6.93
N GLY A 71 2.61 -16.01 -5.98
CA GLY A 71 3.83 -15.51 -5.35
C GLY A 71 4.50 -14.36 -6.09
N ALA A 72 3.89 -13.79 -7.13
CA ALA A 72 4.49 -12.65 -7.82
C ALA A 72 4.28 -11.35 -7.02
N ASP A 73 5.29 -10.48 -7.03
CA ASP A 73 5.22 -9.19 -6.33
C ASP A 73 4.26 -8.22 -7.01
N VAL A 74 3.37 -7.66 -6.20
CA VAL A 74 2.35 -6.71 -6.66
C VAL A 74 2.70 -5.31 -6.22
N ALA A 75 2.96 -5.13 -4.92
CA ALA A 75 3.24 -3.82 -4.34
C ALA A 75 4.05 -3.96 -3.06
N VAL A 76 4.84 -2.93 -2.74
CA VAL A 76 5.38 -2.72 -1.40
C VAL A 76 4.98 -1.32 -0.97
N PHE A 77 4.46 -1.17 0.24
CA PHE A 77 4.05 0.12 0.78
C PHE A 77 4.27 0.17 2.30
N SER A 78 4.10 1.35 2.87
CA SER A 78 4.21 1.62 4.29
C SER A 78 3.01 2.42 4.76
N ASP A 79 2.85 2.57 6.07
CA ASP A 79 1.83 3.45 6.63
C ASP A 79 1.99 4.90 6.14
N LEU A 80 3.24 5.35 5.99
CA LEU A 80 3.55 6.63 5.36
C LEU A 80 3.09 6.68 3.90
N SER A 81 3.28 5.60 3.12
CA SER A 81 2.83 5.54 1.72
C SER A 81 1.32 5.71 1.59
N ILE A 82 0.53 5.12 2.50
CA ILE A 82 -0.93 5.26 2.54
C ILE A 82 -1.31 6.72 2.82
N HIS A 83 -0.69 7.35 3.82
CA HIS A 83 -0.94 8.74 4.14
C HIS A 83 -0.58 9.69 2.99
N LEU A 84 0.58 9.47 2.36
CA LEU A 84 1.02 10.26 1.20
C LEU A 84 0.05 10.13 0.02
N LEU A 85 -0.51 8.94 -0.20
CA LEU A 85 -1.56 8.73 -1.20
C LEU A 85 -2.87 9.44 -0.82
N ARG A 86 -3.37 9.23 0.40
CA ARG A 86 -4.69 9.73 0.84
C ARG A 86 -4.72 11.25 0.97
N THR A 87 -3.76 11.82 1.69
CA THR A 87 -3.73 13.25 2.03
C THR A 87 -3.10 14.08 0.92
N HIS A 88 -1.94 13.65 0.41
CA HIS A 88 -1.15 14.43 -0.52
C HIS A 88 -1.32 14.01 -1.98
N ARG A 89 -2.14 12.98 -2.27
CA ARG A 89 -2.39 12.46 -3.63
C ARG A 89 -1.06 12.10 -4.33
N PHE A 90 -0.10 11.62 -3.54
CA PHE A 90 1.29 11.44 -3.96
C PHE A 90 1.69 9.95 -4.04
N CYS A 91 1.79 9.46 -5.28
CA CYS A 91 2.11 8.07 -5.63
C CYS A 91 3.61 7.69 -5.49
N GLN A 92 4.43 8.51 -4.84
CA GLN A 92 5.89 8.40 -4.79
C GLN A 92 6.61 8.60 -6.15
N GLY A 93 7.92 8.83 -6.09
CA GLY A 93 8.77 9.03 -7.26
C GLY A 93 8.98 7.75 -8.09
N ARG A 94 9.27 7.92 -9.39
CA ARG A 94 9.69 6.81 -10.27
C ARG A 94 11.00 6.20 -9.76
N GLY A 95 11.08 4.87 -9.74
CA GLY A 95 12.23 4.13 -9.20
C GLY A 95 12.18 3.86 -7.70
N SER A 96 11.20 4.42 -6.97
CA SER A 96 10.99 4.05 -5.56
C SER A 96 10.39 2.64 -5.47
N PRO A 97 10.90 1.77 -4.58
CA PRO A 97 10.29 0.46 -4.32
C PRO A 97 8.89 0.59 -3.70
N PHE A 98 8.57 1.74 -3.11
CA PHE A 98 7.26 2.04 -2.50
C PHE A 98 6.28 2.74 -3.46
N ARG A 99 6.57 2.72 -4.77
CA ARG A 99 5.77 3.45 -5.75
C ARG A 99 4.39 2.80 -5.93
N LEU A 100 3.36 3.57 -5.63
CA LEU A 100 1.96 3.20 -5.81
C LEU A 100 1.45 3.74 -7.15
N SER A 101 1.87 3.09 -8.24
CA SER A 101 1.45 3.47 -9.59
C SER A 101 -0.07 3.30 -9.77
N PRO A 102 -0.72 4.10 -10.62
CA PRO A 102 -2.16 3.98 -10.90
C PRO A 102 -2.60 2.57 -11.31
N GLU A 103 -1.77 1.88 -12.10
CA GLU A 103 -2.00 0.49 -12.52
C GLU A 103 -2.01 -0.52 -11.35
N ILE A 104 -1.13 -0.32 -10.36
CA ILE A 104 -1.06 -1.16 -9.16
C ILE A 104 -2.31 -0.92 -8.32
N LEU A 105 -2.66 0.36 -8.11
CA LEU A 105 -3.86 0.72 -7.35
C LEU A 105 -5.14 0.19 -8.02
N ALA A 106 -5.23 0.26 -9.35
CA ALA A 106 -6.34 -0.32 -10.10
C ALA A 106 -6.45 -1.83 -9.88
N LYS A 107 -5.31 -2.54 -9.94
CA LYS A 107 -5.27 -4.00 -9.71
C LYS A 107 -5.72 -4.37 -8.30
N LEU A 108 -5.32 -3.59 -7.29
CA LEU A 108 -5.70 -3.84 -5.89
C LEU A 108 -7.18 -3.55 -5.65
N VAL A 109 -7.71 -2.45 -6.18
CA VAL A 109 -9.13 -2.07 -6.02
C VAL A 109 -10.06 -3.01 -6.80
N ALA A 110 -9.67 -3.47 -7.99
CA ALA A 110 -10.49 -4.37 -8.81
C ALA A 110 -10.62 -5.80 -8.24
N ALA A 111 -9.90 -6.13 -7.17
CA ALA A 111 -9.97 -7.41 -6.49
C ALA A 111 -10.86 -7.38 -5.24
N GLU A 112 -11.55 -6.28 -4.98
CA GLU A 112 -12.58 -6.17 -3.93
C GLU A 112 -13.99 -6.47 -4.46
#